data_AF-A0A0S7XBF2-F1
#
_entry.id   AF-A0A0S7XBF2-F1
#
_cell.length_a   1.000
_cell.length_b   1.000
_cell.length_c   1.000
_cell.angle_alpha   90.00
_cell.angle_beta   90.00
_cell.angle_gamma   90.00
#
_symmetry.space_group_name_H-M   'P 1'
#
loop_
_entity.id
_entity.type
_entity.pdbx_description
1 polymer ?
#
loop_
_entity_poly.entity_id
_entity_poly.type
_entity_poly.pdbx_seq_one_letter_code
_entity_poly.pdbx_strand_id
1 'polypeptide(L)'
;MGQKENEQVNFEHQGAHHLARVSLDSESKRVSAGVITNFSDHSAAALEVVDGNVHGTIVHSGNTHSLRLEVRDDGTFSGTYSDTRYGGIEITFASGVATLTKGTLPPGRISAEGDHHPIDVGLDEAGKLNGVVESRALDNATFRIKLDRGRPTGSLVHVGGQHQTEISLSPDGWKGSVSIGKGSSKFTVSVEKGRGETRAFAGLKLNF
;
A
#
# COMPACT_ATOMS: atom_id res chain seq x y z
N MET A 1 14.54 -28.36 39.40
CA MET A 1 13.52 -28.08 38.37
C MET A 1 14.14 -28.49 37.04
N GLY A 2 13.75 -29.64 36.49
CA GLY A 2 14.17 -30.01 35.14
C GLY A 2 13.44 -29.13 34.14
N GLN A 3 14.16 -28.48 33.23
CA GLN A 3 13.55 -27.89 32.05
C GLN A 3 12.84 -29.03 31.31
N LYS A 4 11.52 -28.91 31.14
CA LYS A 4 10.82 -29.78 30.18
C LYS A 4 11.40 -29.41 28.82
N GLU A 5 12.05 -30.38 28.16
CA GLU A 5 12.38 -30.22 26.75
C GLU A 5 11.07 -30.03 25.98
N ASN A 6 10.98 -28.95 25.20
CA ASN A 6 9.81 -28.72 24.36
C ASN A 6 9.70 -29.85 23.36
N GLU A 7 8.59 -30.59 23.44
CA GLU A 7 8.32 -31.70 22.53
C GLU A 7 8.17 -31.14 21.10
N GLN A 8 9.02 -31.62 20.20
CA GLN A 8 8.99 -31.22 18.79
C GLN A 8 8.29 -32.27 17.94
N VAL A 9 7.41 -31.82 17.05
CA VAL A 9 6.76 -32.67 16.05
C VAL A 9 7.38 -32.39 14.69
N ASN A 10 8.01 -33.40 14.10
CA ASN A 10 8.66 -33.28 12.80
C ASN A 10 7.74 -33.74 11.67
N PHE A 11 7.66 -32.95 10.60
CA PHE A 11 6.93 -33.26 9.38
C PHE A 11 7.88 -33.27 8.19
N GLU A 12 7.74 -34.26 7.33
CA GLU A 12 8.46 -34.35 6.08
C GLU A 12 7.49 -34.64 4.93
N HIS A 13 7.61 -33.88 3.85
CA HIS A 13 6.88 -34.10 2.61
C HIS A 13 7.79 -33.81 1.42
N GLN A 14 7.80 -34.70 0.43
CA GLN A 14 8.61 -34.56 -0.76
C GLN A 14 7.82 -34.96 -2.01
N GLY A 15 8.17 -34.36 -3.13
CA GLY A 15 7.65 -34.70 -4.45
C GLY A 15 8.71 -34.46 -5.51
N ALA A 16 8.33 -34.60 -6.79
CA ALA A 16 9.26 -34.45 -7.91
C ALA A 16 9.93 -33.06 -7.99
N HIS A 17 9.32 -32.05 -7.37
CA HIS A 17 9.65 -30.64 -7.52
C HIS A 17 9.74 -29.88 -6.19
N HIS A 18 9.69 -30.59 -5.06
CA HIS A 18 9.72 -29.95 -3.75
C HIS A 18 10.20 -30.90 -2.64
N LEU A 19 10.73 -30.29 -1.59
CA LEU A 19 11.01 -30.91 -0.29
C LEU A 19 10.58 -29.94 0.80
N ALA A 20 9.85 -30.42 1.79
CA ALA A 20 9.53 -29.67 3.00
C ALA A 20 9.82 -30.54 4.20
N ARG A 21 10.74 -30.09 5.07
CA ARG A 21 11.05 -30.65 6.37
C ARG A 21 10.82 -29.57 7.40
N VAL A 22 9.91 -29.74 8.33
CA VAL A 22 9.59 -28.71 9.34
C VAL A 22 9.42 -29.34 10.72
N SER A 23 9.93 -28.65 11.74
CA SER A 23 9.80 -29.00 13.15
C SER A 23 8.84 -28.02 13.80
N LEU A 24 7.72 -28.53 14.32
CA LEU A 24 6.74 -27.75 15.06
C LEU A 24 7.03 -27.84 16.55
N ASP A 25 7.08 -26.70 17.22
CA ASP A 25 7.06 -26.64 18.68
C ASP A 25 5.63 -26.95 19.16
N SER A 26 5.46 -28.04 19.90
CA SER A 26 4.13 -28.56 20.26
C SER A 26 3.37 -27.68 21.25
N GLU A 27 4.05 -26.79 21.99
CA GLU A 27 3.42 -25.89 22.96
C GLU A 27 2.92 -24.63 22.26
N SER A 28 3.80 -23.95 21.53
CA SER A 28 3.50 -22.71 20.81
C SER A 28 2.71 -22.93 19.51
N LYS A 29 2.68 -24.17 18.98
CA LYS A 29 2.12 -24.52 17.67
C LYS A 29 2.75 -23.74 16.52
N ARG A 30 4.00 -23.32 16.66
CA ARG A 30 4.77 -22.60 15.64
C ARG A 30 5.82 -23.50 15.03
N VAL A 31 6.16 -23.25 13.76
CA VAL A 31 7.34 -23.84 13.15
C VAL A 31 8.56 -23.25 13.85
N SER A 32 9.42 -24.11 14.38
CA SER A 32 10.64 -23.76 15.11
C SER A 32 11.88 -23.89 14.24
N ALA A 33 11.91 -24.89 13.36
CA ALA A 33 12.99 -25.10 12.41
C ALA A 33 12.48 -25.78 11.13
N GLY A 34 13.25 -25.73 10.04
CA GLY A 34 12.92 -26.48 8.84
C GLY A 34 13.60 -26.02 7.57
N VAL A 35 13.46 -26.79 6.51
CA VAL A 35 13.90 -26.47 5.15
C VAL A 35 12.75 -26.73 4.18
N ILE A 36 12.45 -25.75 3.35
CA ILE A 36 11.43 -25.83 2.29
C ILE A 36 12.09 -25.45 0.97
N THR A 37 12.16 -26.40 0.05
CA THR A 37 12.59 -26.17 -1.32
C THR A 37 11.47 -26.46 -2.30
N ASN A 38 11.36 -25.64 -3.33
CA ASN A 38 10.46 -25.85 -4.45
C ASN A 38 11.17 -25.41 -5.72
N PHE A 39 11.14 -26.21 -6.78
CA PHE A 39 11.80 -25.88 -8.03
C PHE A 39 10.98 -26.33 -9.24
N SER A 40 11.08 -25.56 -10.31
CA SER A 40 10.56 -25.85 -11.64
C SER A 40 11.62 -25.47 -12.67
N ASP A 41 11.34 -25.69 -13.96
CA ASP A 41 12.29 -25.39 -15.04
C ASP A 41 12.77 -23.94 -15.07
N HIS A 42 11.99 -23.02 -14.49
CA HIS A 42 12.22 -21.58 -14.55
C HIS A 42 12.18 -20.89 -13.19
N SER A 43 12.05 -21.63 -12.09
CA SER A 43 12.00 -21.03 -10.75
C SER A 43 12.60 -21.96 -9.71
N ALA A 44 13.19 -21.38 -8.67
CA ALA A 44 13.56 -22.12 -7.48
C ALA A 44 13.33 -21.25 -6.24
N ALA A 45 12.84 -21.87 -5.18
CA ALA A 45 12.76 -21.31 -3.85
C ALA A 45 13.48 -22.26 -2.90
N ALA A 46 14.34 -21.72 -2.06
CA ALA A 46 14.97 -22.41 -0.95
C ALA A 46 14.82 -21.53 0.28
N LEU A 47 13.99 -21.98 1.21
CA LEU A 47 13.69 -21.30 2.46
C LEU A 47 14.12 -22.19 3.61
N GLU A 48 14.66 -21.58 4.64
CA GLU A 48 15.02 -22.20 5.90
C GLU A 48 14.27 -21.49 7.02
N VAL A 49 13.92 -22.25 8.06
CA VAL A 49 13.37 -21.72 9.30
C VAL A 49 14.38 -22.02 10.41
N VAL A 50 14.82 -20.99 11.12
CA VAL A 50 15.68 -21.11 12.31
C VAL A 50 15.09 -20.24 13.41
N ASP A 51 14.87 -20.84 14.58
CA ASP A 51 14.24 -20.20 15.75
C ASP A 51 12.92 -19.50 15.41
N GLY A 52 12.14 -20.09 14.49
CA GLY A 52 10.87 -19.57 13.99
C GLY A 52 10.97 -18.40 13.01
N ASN A 53 12.18 -17.97 12.63
CA ASN A 53 12.40 -16.96 11.60
C ASN A 53 12.66 -17.62 10.25
N VAL A 54 12.13 -17.04 9.18
CA VAL A 54 12.28 -17.55 7.82
C VAL A 54 13.33 -16.73 7.08
N HIS A 55 14.29 -17.39 6.47
CA HIS A 55 15.25 -16.78 5.56
C HIS A 55 15.44 -17.66 4.32
N GLY A 56 16.06 -17.12 3.28
CA GLY A 56 16.34 -17.89 2.08
C GLY A 56 16.30 -17.09 0.80
N THR A 57 16.18 -17.79 -0.33
CA THR A 57 16.26 -17.20 -1.66
C THR A 57 15.18 -17.74 -2.57
N ILE A 58 14.60 -16.85 -3.38
CA ILE A 58 13.66 -17.17 -4.44
C ILE A 58 14.24 -16.62 -5.73
N VAL A 59 14.36 -17.45 -6.75
CA VAL A 59 14.78 -17.06 -8.10
C VAL A 59 13.74 -17.48 -9.12
N HIS A 60 13.55 -16.64 -10.12
CA HIS A 60 12.72 -16.91 -11.28
C HIS A 60 13.40 -16.34 -12.52
N SER A 61 13.34 -17.07 -13.63
CA SER A 61 13.86 -16.63 -14.91
C SER A 61 12.95 -17.11 -16.04
N GLY A 62 12.30 -16.17 -16.70
CA GLY A 62 11.61 -16.37 -17.97
C GLY A 62 12.42 -15.80 -19.14
N ASN A 63 11.89 -15.97 -20.35
CA ASN A 63 12.57 -15.56 -21.58
C ASN A 63 12.88 -14.06 -21.66
N THR A 64 12.08 -13.22 -21.01
CA THR A 64 12.22 -11.75 -21.07
C THR A 64 12.42 -11.12 -19.70
N HIS A 65 12.33 -11.88 -18.61
CA HIS A 65 12.35 -11.32 -17.27
C HIS A 65 12.99 -12.25 -16.27
N SER A 66 13.50 -11.67 -15.19
CA SER A 66 14.07 -12.41 -14.07
C SER A 66 13.73 -11.73 -12.75
N LEU A 67 13.68 -12.53 -11.70
CA LEU A 67 13.48 -12.10 -10.33
C LEU A 67 14.44 -12.87 -9.43
N ARG A 68 15.10 -12.16 -8.53
CA ARG A 68 15.82 -12.73 -7.40
C ARG A 68 15.37 -12.02 -6.14
N LEU A 69 14.89 -12.77 -5.15
CA LEU A 69 14.54 -12.28 -3.82
C LEU A 69 15.35 -13.04 -2.78
N GLU A 70 15.78 -12.32 -1.76
CA GLU A 70 16.48 -12.82 -0.59
C GLU A 70 15.70 -12.37 0.64
N VAL A 71 15.32 -13.33 1.49
CA VAL A 71 14.69 -13.09 2.79
C VAL A 71 15.76 -13.28 3.85
N ARG A 72 15.94 -12.31 4.73
CA ARG A 72 16.89 -12.32 5.84
C ARG A 72 16.21 -12.78 7.12
N ASP A 73 17.02 -13.18 8.09
CA ASP A 73 16.59 -13.71 9.40
C ASP A 73 15.74 -12.72 10.21
N ASP A 74 15.85 -11.42 9.94
CA ASP A 74 15.04 -10.37 10.55
C ASP A 74 13.66 -10.18 9.88
N GLY A 75 13.32 -11.03 8.90
CA GLY A 75 12.11 -10.96 8.10
C GLY A 75 12.15 -9.89 7.00
N THR A 76 13.24 -9.14 6.87
CA THR A 76 13.39 -8.20 5.75
C THR A 76 13.68 -8.94 4.45
N PHE A 77 13.24 -8.36 3.34
CA PHE A 77 13.54 -8.88 2.01
C PHE A 77 14.29 -7.86 1.17
N SER A 78 15.13 -8.37 0.28
CA SER A 78 15.75 -7.60 -0.80
C SER A 78 15.77 -8.38 -2.08
N GLY A 79 15.97 -7.71 -3.21
CA GLY A 79 16.04 -8.42 -4.47
C GLY A 79 16.13 -7.53 -5.69
N THR A 80 16.11 -8.18 -6.85
CA THR A 80 16.15 -7.54 -8.15
C THR A 80 15.09 -8.16 -9.05
N TYR A 81 14.38 -7.30 -9.79
CA TYR A 81 13.56 -7.68 -10.92
C TYR A 81 14.11 -7.02 -12.17
N SER A 82 14.17 -7.75 -13.28
CA SER A 82 14.55 -7.23 -14.58
C SER A 82 13.55 -7.68 -15.64
N ASP A 83 13.19 -6.81 -16.57
CA ASP A 83 12.42 -7.19 -17.76
C ASP A 83 13.00 -6.49 -18.99
N THR A 84 13.37 -7.24 -20.02
CA THR A 84 13.99 -6.71 -21.24
C THR A 84 12.96 -6.11 -22.22
N ARG A 85 11.66 -6.30 -21.98
CA ARG A 85 10.59 -5.69 -22.77
C ARG A 85 10.56 -4.18 -22.55
N TYR A 86 9.95 -3.46 -23.49
CA TYR A 86 9.63 -2.03 -23.37
C TYR A 86 10.82 -1.13 -22.97
N GLY A 87 12.00 -1.38 -23.54
CA GLY A 87 13.20 -0.56 -23.29
C GLY A 87 14.05 -1.01 -22.10
N GLY A 88 13.67 -2.09 -21.43
CA GLY A 88 14.47 -2.70 -20.36
C GLY A 88 14.25 -2.01 -19.02
N ILE A 89 13.55 -2.65 -18.09
CA ILE A 89 13.39 -2.16 -16.72
C ILE A 89 14.20 -3.00 -15.74
N GLU A 90 14.77 -2.33 -14.75
CA GLU A 90 15.39 -2.97 -13.58
C GLU A 90 14.83 -2.32 -12.32
N ILE A 91 14.37 -3.13 -11.37
CA ILE A 91 13.81 -2.71 -10.10
C ILE A 91 14.59 -3.41 -8.99
N THR A 92 15.01 -2.64 -7.99
CA THR A 92 15.59 -3.17 -6.76
C THR A 92 14.57 -3.10 -5.63
N PHE A 93 14.50 -4.15 -4.81
CA PHE A 93 13.70 -4.19 -3.60
C PHE A 93 14.63 -4.18 -2.41
N ALA A 94 14.38 -3.31 -1.43
CA ALA A 94 15.08 -3.33 -0.15
C ALA A 94 14.20 -2.69 0.91
N SER A 95 14.05 -3.35 2.06
CA SER A 95 13.41 -2.79 3.26
C SER A 95 12.02 -2.18 2.99
N GLY A 96 11.19 -2.86 2.21
CA GLY A 96 9.84 -2.42 1.86
C GLY A 96 9.76 -1.32 0.78
N VAL A 97 10.90 -0.91 0.21
CA VAL A 97 10.97 0.06 -0.88
C VAL A 97 11.31 -0.65 -2.18
N ALA A 98 10.60 -0.30 -3.26
CA ALA A 98 10.94 -0.67 -4.62
C ALA A 98 11.49 0.55 -5.36
N THR A 99 12.66 0.42 -5.99
CA THR A 99 13.32 1.51 -6.72
C THR A 99 13.58 1.07 -8.16
N LEU A 100 13.04 1.81 -9.12
CA LEU A 100 13.39 1.69 -10.53
C LEU A 100 14.82 2.19 -10.72
N THR A 101 15.76 1.30 -11.03
CA THR A 101 17.17 1.62 -11.24
C THR A 101 17.53 1.82 -12.71
N LYS A 102 16.71 1.29 -13.61
CA LYS A 102 16.90 1.41 -15.06
C LYS A 102 15.56 1.33 -15.80
N GLY A 103 15.53 2.01 -16.94
CA GLY A 103 14.37 2.04 -17.83
C GLY A 103 13.30 3.01 -17.37
N THR A 104 12.16 2.93 -18.04
CA THR A 104 10.95 3.67 -17.68
C THR A 104 9.87 2.64 -17.43
N LEU A 105 9.14 2.76 -16.32
CA LEU A 105 7.97 1.92 -16.12
C LEU A 105 7.01 2.20 -17.28
N PRO A 106 6.48 1.16 -17.95
CA PRO A 106 5.43 1.38 -18.93
C PRO A 106 4.27 2.12 -18.25
N PRO A 107 3.58 3.02 -18.96
CA PRO A 107 2.37 3.64 -18.42
C PRO A 107 1.40 2.56 -17.97
N GLY A 108 1.20 2.47 -16.66
CA GLY A 108 0.25 1.55 -16.03
C GLY A 108 -0.94 2.36 -15.54
N ARG A 109 -2.16 1.85 -15.75
CA ARG A 109 -3.40 2.51 -15.34
C ARG A 109 -4.28 1.49 -14.64
N ILE A 110 -4.73 1.82 -13.44
CA ILE A 110 -5.80 1.13 -12.73
C ILE A 110 -7.04 1.98 -12.94
N SER A 111 -8.00 1.45 -13.70
CA SER A 111 -9.31 2.02 -13.87
C SER A 111 -10.35 1.09 -13.25
N ALA A 112 -11.16 1.60 -12.34
CA ALA A 112 -12.41 0.96 -11.91
C ALA A 112 -13.53 1.96 -12.14
N GLU A 113 -14.48 1.59 -13.00
CA GLU A 113 -15.70 2.34 -13.22
C GLU A 113 -16.84 1.65 -12.46
N GLY A 114 -17.40 2.36 -11.49
CA GLY A 114 -18.67 2.00 -10.87
C GLY A 114 -19.55 3.24 -10.80
N ASP A 115 -20.86 3.04 -10.75
CA ASP A 115 -21.88 4.12 -10.78
C ASP A 115 -21.63 5.21 -9.71
N HIS A 116 -20.91 4.85 -8.65
CA HIS A 116 -20.61 5.71 -7.51
C HIS A 116 -19.12 5.93 -7.25
N HIS A 117 -18.21 5.32 -8.03
CA HIS A 117 -16.77 5.31 -7.73
C HIS A 117 -15.88 5.27 -8.98
N PRO A 118 -15.75 6.35 -9.77
CA PRO A 118 -14.74 6.39 -10.81
C PRO A 118 -13.36 6.50 -10.15
N ILE A 119 -12.59 5.41 -10.26
CA ILE A 119 -11.19 5.32 -9.90
C ILE A 119 -10.41 5.26 -11.19
N ASP A 120 -9.52 6.19 -11.39
CA ASP A 120 -8.62 6.25 -12.53
C ASP A 120 -7.26 6.74 -12.06
N VAL A 121 -6.34 5.83 -11.78
CA VAL A 121 -5.00 6.17 -11.30
C VAL A 121 -3.96 5.44 -12.13
N GLY A 122 -3.00 6.16 -12.66
CA GLY A 122 -1.90 5.59 -13.42
C GLY A 122 -0.57 6.28 -13.18
N LEU A 123 0.44 5.81 -13.89
CA LEU A 123 1.74 6.45 -13.96
C LEU A 123 1.83 7.30 -15.23
N ASP A 124 2.30 8.54 -15.10
CA ASP A 124 2.67 9.37 -16.24
C ASP A 124 3.98 8.87 -16.89
N GLU A 125 4.38 9.50 -18.00
CA GLU A 125 5.61 9.15 -18.74
C GLU A 125 6.90 9.29 -17.89
N ALA A 126 6.84 10.06 -16.80
CA ALA A 126 7.94 10.22 -15.85
C ALA A 126 7.84 9.25 -14.65
N GLY A 127 6.91 8.29 -14.70
CA GLY A 127 6.68 7.32 -13.63
C GLY A 127 6.05 7.93 -12.37
N LYS A 128 5.39 9.09 -12.47
CA LYS A 128 4.68 9.73 -11.34
C LYS A 128 3.21 9.36 -11.35
N LEU A 129 2.65 9.14 -10.16
CA LEU A 129 1.22 8.88 -10.00
C LEU A 129 0.39 10.07 -10.48
N ASN A 130 -0.57 9.82 -11.36
CA ASN A 130 -1.52 10.79 -11.87
C ASN A 130 -2.89 10.13 -11.93
N GLY A 131 -3.95 10.86 -11.62
CA GLY A 131 -5.29 10.27 -11.64
C GLY A 131 -6.33 10.96 -10.79
N VAL A 132 -7.52 10.37 -10.76
CA VAL A 132 -8.65 10.79 -9.95
C VAL A 132 -9.24 9.58 -9.25
N VAL A 133 -9.50 9.72 -7.96
CA VAL A 133 -10.34 8.84 -7.16
C VAL A 133 -11.54 9.67 -6.74
N GLU A 134 -12.70 9.43 -7.32
CA GLU A 134 -13.95 10.07 -6.91
C GLU A 134 -14.88 9.01 -6.32
N SER A 135 -15.61 9.38 -5.28
CA SER A 135 -16.66 8.59 -4.68
C SER A 135 -17.87 9.46 -4.40
N ARG A 136 -19.03 8.99 -4.84
CA ARG A 136 -20.36 9.50 -4.48
C ARG A 136 -21.07 8.41 -3.70
N ALA A 137 -20.53 8.06 -2.54
CA ALA A 137 -21.04 6.96 -1.74
C ALA A 137 -22.48 7.18 -1.27
N LEU A 138 -22.95 8.45 -1.20
CA LEU A 138 -24.30 8.83 -0.79
C LEU A 138 -24.74 10.10 -1.53
N ASP A 139 -26.06 10.32 -1.70
CA ASP A 139 -26.64 11.53 -2.31
C ASP A 139 -26.18 12.84 -1.66
N ASN A 140 -25.75 12.76 -0.40
CA ASN A 140 -25.35 13.88 0.44
C ASN A 140 -23.86 13.88 0.82
N ALA A 141 -23.05 13.00 0.22
CA ALA A 141 -21.62 12.94 0.48
C ALA A 141 -20.83 12.67 -0.80
N THR A 142 -19.95 13.60 -1.15
CA THR A 142 -19.03 13.47 -2.28
C THR A 142 -17.61 13.57 -1.78
N PHE A 143 -16.76 12.66 -2.26
CA PHE A 143 -15.33 12.67 -2.05
C PHE A 143 -14.63 12.65 -3.40
N ARG A 144 -13.59 13.46 -3.56
CA ARG A 144 -12.74 13.47 -4.73
C ARG A 144 -11.31 13.76 -4.35
N ILE A 145 -10.39 12.88 -4.71
CA ILE A 145 -8.95 13.13 -4.70
C ILE A 145 -8.44 13.08 -6.12
N LYS A 146 -7.74 14.12 -6.55
CA LYS A 146 -6.95 14.15 -7.76
C LYS A 146 -5.47 14.07 -7.38
N LEU A 147 -4.75 13.15 -8.00
CA LEU A 147 -3.30 13.06 -7.95
C LEU A 147 -2.75 13.76 -9.20
N ASP A 148 -1.86 14.73 -9.02
CA ASP A 148 -1.13 15.37 -10.11
C ASP A 148 0.37 15.19 -9.86
N ARG A 149 1.00 14.32 -10.64
CA ARG A 149 2.43 13.96 -10.51
C ARG A 149 2.84 13.60 -9.08
N GLY A 150 2.00 12.83 -8.40
CA GLY A 150 2.17 12.36 -7.02
C GLY A 150 1.71 13.36 -5.94
N ARG A 151 1.19 14.53 -6.33
CA ARG A 151 0.69 15.54 -5.38
C ARG A 151 -0.83 15.43 -5.26
N PRO A 152 -1.37 15.14 -4.06
CA PRO A 152 -2.80 15.03 -3.87
C PRO A 152 -3.45 16.42 -3.75
N THR A 153 -4.57 16.58 -4.43
CA THR A 153 -5.55 17.64 -4.24
C THR A 153 -6.91 16.99 -4.07
N GLY A 154 -7.85 17.61 -3.37
CA GLY A 154 -9.15 16.97 -3.25
C GLY A 154 -10.13 17.72 -2.38
N SER A 155 -11.34 17.18 -2.30
CA SER A 155 -12.34 17.60 -1.34
C SER A 155 -13.21 16.45 -0.88
N LEU A 156 -13.67 16.55 0.36
CA LEU A 156 -14.78 15.79 0.92
C LEU A 156 -15.86 16.81 1.28
N VAL A 157 -17.06 16.64 0.73
CA VAL A 157 -18.22 17.47 0.99
C VAL A 157 -19.32 16.59 1.55
N HIS A 158 -19.85 16.95 2.71
CA HIS A 158 -21.04 16.35 3.30
C HIS A 158 -22.12 17.42 3.49
N VAL A 159 -23.34 17.15 3.04
CA VAL A 159 -24.50 18.05 3.16
C VAL A 159 -25.58 17.41 4.02
N GLY A 160 -25.57 17.72 5.31
CA GLY A 160 -26.67 17.36 6.20
C GLY A 160 -27.87 18.30 6.04
N GLY A 161 -29.03 17.92 6.59
CA GLY A 161 -30.25 18.73 6.48
C GLY A 161 -30.15 20.15 7.06
N GLN A 162 -29.20 20.40 7.97
CA GLN A 162 -28.98 21.71 8.63
C GLN A 162 -27.51 22.16 8.59
N HIS A 163 -26.63 21.42 7.92
CA HIS A 163 -25.21 21.74 7.90
C HIS A 163 -24.52 21.30 6.62
N GLN A 164 -23.39 21.91 6.31
CA GLN A 164 -22.48 21.47 5.27
C GLN A 164 -21.06 21.41 5.85
N THR A 165 -20.41 20.26 5.70
CA THR A 165 -19.01 20.08 6.04
C THR A 165 -18.20 19.93 4.75
N GLU A 166 -17.11 20.68 4.64
CA GLU A 166 -16.18 20.59 3.52
C GLU A 166 -14.76 20.45 4.07
N ILE A 167 -14.03 19.43 3.62
CA ILE A 167 -12.60 19.28 3.86
C ILE A 167 -11.93 19.32 2.50
N SER A 168 -11.09 20.31 2.24
CA SER A 168 -10.27 20.38 1.03
C SER A 168 -8.80 20.07 1.34
N LEU A 169 -8.16 19.39 0.40
CA LEU A 169 -6.76 19.02 0.42
C LEU A 169 -6.04 19.70 -0.75
N SER A 170 -4.85 20.21 -0.47
CA SER A 170 -3.93 20.81 -1.42
C SER A 170 -2.53 20.26 -1.19
N PRO A 171 -1.57 20.47 -2.12
CA PRO A 171 -0.20 20.03 -1.92
C PRO A 171 0.47 20.68 -0.71
N ASP A 172 0.02 21.88 -0.33
CA ASP A 172 0.63 22.70 0.72
C ASP A 172 -0.13 22.60 2.05
N GLY A 173 -1.20 21.80 2.14
CA GLY A 173 -1.99 21.69 3.36
C GLY A 173 -3.46 21.34 3.15
N TRP A 174 -4.27 21.51 4.20
CA TRP A 174 -5.68 21.15 4.21
C TRP A 174 -6.54 22.23 4.88
N LYS A 175 -7.82 22.26 4.52
CA LYS A 175 -8.81 23.18 5.09
C LYS A 175 -10.12 22.46 5.34
N GLY A 176 -10.58 22.47 6.60
CA GLY A 176 -11.91 22.03 7.01
C GLY A 176 -12.82 23.22 7.25
N SER A 177 -14.08 23.13 6.82
CA SER A 177 -15.11 24.09 7.19
C SER A 177 -16.43 23.40 7.48
N VAL A 178 -17.16 23.94 8.44
CA VAL A 178 -18.52 23.52 8.81
C VAL A 178 -19.40 24.75 8.77
N SER A 179 -20.47 24.68 7.98
CA SER A 179 -21.49 25.73 7.89
C SER A 179 -22.79 25.20 8.45
N ILE A 180 -23.46 25.95 9.34
CA ILE A 180 -24.71 25.56 10.02
C ILE A 180 -25.83 26.52 9.61
N GLY A 181 -27.04 26.01 9.42
CA GLY A 181 -28.25 26.80 9.14
C GLY A 181 -28.16 27.59 7.83
N LYS A 182 -27.87 26.92 6.70
CA LYS A 182 -27.69 27.53 5.37
C LYS A 182 -26.66 28.68 5.32
N GLY A 183 -25.57 28.55 6.10
CA GLY A 183 -24.49 29.55 6.14
C GLY A 183 -24.67 30.65 7.20
N SER A 184 -25.68 30.55 8.06
CA SER A 184 -25.89 31.46 9.20
C SER A 184 -24.74 31.44 10.22
N SER A 185 -24.00 30.34 10.30
CA SER A 185 -22.77 30.25 11.07
C SER A 185 -21.76 29.42 10.29
N LYS A 186 -20.49 29.83 10.28
CA LYS A 186 -19.41 29.12 9.61
C LYS A 186 -18.20 29.05 10.51
N PHE A 187 -17.72 27.83 10.74
CA PHE A 187 -16.46 27.55 11.38
C PHE A 187 -15.48 27.03 10.32
N THR A 188 -14.23 27.47 10.37
CA THR A 188 -13.18 27.05 9.44
C THR A 188 -11.89 26.83 10.20
N VAL A 189 -11.24 25.71 9.93
CA VAL A 189 -9.89 25.35 10.40
C VAL A 189 -9.05 25.06 9.17
N SER A 190 -7.86 25.61 9.08
CA SER A 190 -6.93 25.33 7.99
C SER A 190 -5.51 25.18 8.50
N VAL A 191 -4.74 24.34 7.82
CA VAL A 191 -3.29 24.26 7.95
C VAL A 191 -2.73 24.46 6.55
N GLU A 192 -2.03 25.57 6.33
CA GLU A 192 -1.39 25.90 5.04
C GLU A 192 0.09 26.19 5.27
N LYS A 193 0.97 25.52 4.52
CA LYS A 193 2.43 25.68 4.62
C LYS A 193 2.96 25.54 6.05
N GLY A 194 2.40 24.58 6.80
CA GLY A 194 2.75 24.31 8.20
C GLY A 194 2.21 25.31 9.22
N ARG A 195 1.34 26.26 8.81
CA ARG A 195 0.73 27.24 9.72
C ARG A 195 -0.76 26.96 9.89
N GLY A 196 -1.20 26.83 11.13
CA GLY A 196 -2.60 26.65 11.49
C GLY A 196 -3.35 27.99 11.59
N GLU A 197 -4.59 28.00 11.13
CA GLU A 197 -5.52 29.13 11.27
C GLU A 197 -6.93 28.63 11.61
N THR A 198 -7.64 29.38 12.46
CA THR A 198 -9.05 29.13 12.81
C THR A 198 -9.87 30.40 12.63
N ARG A 199 -11.01 30.31 11.96
CA ARG A 199 -11.96 31.41 11.77
C ARG A 199 -13.37 30.96 12.14
N ALA A 200 -14.09 31.79 12.89
CA ALA A 200 -15.50 31.60 13.21
C ALA A 200 -16.30 32.84 12.80
N PHE A 201 -17.41 32.62 12.13
CA PHE A 201 -18.40 33.64 11.78
C PHE A 201 -19.76 33.19 12.31
N ALA A 202 -20.41 34.03 13.09
CA ALA A 202 -21.81 33.89 13.45
C ALA A 202 -22.56 35.07 12.83
N GLY A 203 -23.50 34.79 11.93
CA GLY A 203 -24.38 35.79 11.36
C GLY A 203 -25.28 36.36 12.45
N LEU A 204 -24.99 37.58 12.89
CA LEU A 204 -25.94 38.39 13.66
C LEU A 204 -27.18 38.64 12.77
N LYS A 205 -28.30 37.99 13.10
CA LYS A 205 -29.62 38.46 12.64
C LYS A 205 -29.95 39.72 13.42
N LEU A 206 -29.65 40.89 12.84
CA LEU A 206 -30.30 42.13 13.26
C LEU A 206 -31.67 42.17 12.58
N ASN A 207 -32.72 41.92 13.36
CA ASN A 207 -34.08 42.28 12.97
C ASN A 207 -34.25 43.77 13.31
N PHE A 208 -34.52 44.59 12.30
CA PHE A 208 -35.08 45.94 12.48
C PHE A 208 -36.60 45.85 12.42
#